data_AF-A0A941FK13-F1
#
_entry.id   AF-A0A941FK13-F1
#
_cell.length_a   1.000
_cell.length_b   1.000
_cell.length_c   1.000
_cell.angle_alpha   90.00
_cell.angle_beta   90.00
_cell.angle_gamma   90.00
#
_symmetry.space_group_name_H-M   'P 1'
#
loop_
_entity.id
_entity.type
_entity.pdbx_description
1 polymer ?
#
loop_
_entity_poly.entity_id
_entity_poly.type
_entity_poly.pdbx_seq_one_letter_code
_entity_poly.pdbx_strand_id
1 'polypeptide(L)'
;MRLYYSSANGGTNCAVLLAKKYYGTTHYMEVGINISGSSNTKLDSGAYSRYAGPVTVTRTNGHCIDLGGGEDIGGLWAGRSVKRVHCG
;
A
#
# COMPACT_ATOMS: atom_id res chain seq x y z
N MET A 1 -3.52 2.49 -6.27
CA MET A 1 -2.29 2.05 -5.59
C MET A 1 -1.17 1.89 -6.60
N ARG A 2 0.07 2.15 -6.17
CA ARG A 2 1.31 1.88 -6.90
C ARG A 2 2.28 1.17 -5.98
N LEU A 3 3.05 0.23 -6.53
CA LEU A 3 4.12 -0.49 -5.85
C LEU A 3 5.45 -0.17 -6.54
N TYR A 4 6.46 0.15 -5.74
CA TYR A 4 7.81 0.43 -6.17
C TYR A 4 8.76 -0.61 -5.55
N TYR A 5 9.87 -0.88 -6.23
CA TYR A 5 10.90 -1.80 -5.78
C TYR A 5 12.29 -1.18 -5.97
N SER A 6 13.18 -1.48 -5.03
CA SER A 6 14.62 -1.22 -5.11
C SER A 6 15.39 -2.41 -4.53
N SER A 7 16.55 -2.74 -5.11
CA SER A 7 17.42 -3.82 -4.62
C SER A 7 18.15 -3.48 -3.31
N ALA A 8 18.08 -2.23 -2.85
CA ALA A 8 18.68 -1.80 -1.59
C ALA A 8 18.11 -2.56 -0.38
N ASN A 9 18.91 -2.68 0.69
CA ASN A 9 18.53 -3.31 1.97
C ASN A 9 17.99 -4.75 1.85
N GLY A 10 18.53 -5.53 0.91
CA GLY A 10 18.08 -6.90 0.65
C GLY A 10 16.71 -6.96 -0.03
N GLY A 11 16.38 -5.96 -0.85
CA GLY A 11 15.07 -5.76 -1.43
C GLY A 11 14.23 -4.83 -0.57
N THR A 12 13.73 -3.76 -1.18
CA THR A 12 12.85 -2.78 -0.56
C THR A 12 11.64 -2.58 -1.45
N ASN A 13 10.45 -2.87 -0.93
CA ASN A 13 9.19 -2.56 -1.59
C ASN A 13 8.49 -1.42 -0.87
N CYS A 14 7.96 -0.49 -1.66
CA CYS A 14 7.26 0.69 -1.16
C CYS A 14 5.91 0.84 -1.86
N ALA A 15 4.85 1.11 -1.11
CA ALA A 15 3.51 1.27 -1.64
C ALA A 15 2.92 2.63 -1.30
N VAL A 16 2.14 3.16 -2.25
CA VAL A 16 1.35 4.39 -2.10
C VAL A 16 -0.04 4.19 -2.68
N LEU A 17 -1.04 4.79 -2.05
CA LEU A 17 -2.36 4.97 -2.64
C LEU A 17 -2.52 6.43 -3.05
N LEU A 18 -2.79 6.67 -4.32
CA LEU A 18 -3.06 8.00 -4.86
C LEU A 18 -4.57 8.18 -4.98
N ALA A 19 -5.08 9.30 -4.48
CA ALA A 19 -6.46 9.73 -4.64
C ALA A 19 -6.77 9.83 -6.13
N LYS A 20 -7.82 9.15 -6.59
CA LYS A 20 -8.27 9.24 -7.98
C LYS A 20 -9.53 10.08 -8.10
N LYS A 21 -10.67 9.51 -7.67
CA LYS A 21 -11.99 10.11 -7.89
C LYS A 21 -12.18 11.39 -7.06
N TYR A 22 -11.52 11.49 -5.92
CA TYR A 22 -11.70 12.56 -4.94
C TYR A 22 -10.39 13.30 -4.66
N TYR A 23 -9.54 13.39 -5.67
CA TYR A 23 -8.28 14.11 -5.59
C TYR A 23 -8.51 15.57 -5.16
N GLY A 24 -7.84 16.00 -4.10
CA GLY A 24 -7.97 17.33 -3.52
C GLY A 24 -9.01 17.44 -2.40
N THR A 25 -9.87 16.44 -2.21
CA THR A 25 -10.84 16.40 -1.10
C THR A 25 -10.32 15.50 0.00
N THR A 26 -10.33 15.97 1.25
CA THR A 26 -9.95 15.12 2.39
C THR A 26 -10.99 14.02 2.59
N HIS A 27 -10.53 12.77 2.54
CA HIS A 27 -11.34 11.58 2.80
C HIS A 27 -10.46 10.49 3.40
N TYR A 28 -11.07 9.44 3.93
CA TYR A 28 -10.30 8.35 4.51
C TYR A 28 -9.64 7.53 3.40
N MET A 29 -8.36 7.26 3.54
CA MET A 29 -7.57 6.48 2.61
C MET A 29 -6.65 5.56 3.40
N GLU A 30 -6.38 4.37 2.86
CA GLU A 30 -5.44 3.43 3.44
C GLU A 30 -4.56 2.76 2.38
N VAL A 31 -3.31 2.46 2.74
CA VAL A 31 -2.43 1.60 1.96
C VAL A 31 -1.64 0.69 2.90
N GLY A 32 -1.65 -0.60 2.57
CA GLY A 32 -1.01 -1.65 3.33
C GLY A 32 -0.08 -2.48 2.45
N ILE A 33 1.10 -2.82 2.98
CA ILE A 33 2.06 -3.72 2.33
C ILE A 33 2.58 -4.74 3.35
N ASN A 34 2.70 -6.00 2.93
CA ASN A 34 3.29 -7.05 3.74
C ASN A 34 4.04 -8.07 2.88
N ILE A 35 4.98 -8.78 3.51
CA ILE A 35 5.55 -10.00 2.91
C ILE A 35 4.46 -11.08 2.95
N SER A 36 4.20 -11.73 1.83
CA SER A 36 3.18 -12.76 1.68
C SER A 36 3.44 -13.91 2.65
N GLY A 37 2.42 -14.26 3.44
CA GLY A 37 2.54 -15.26 4.53
C GLY A 37 3.08 -14.70 5.85
N SER A 38 3.50 -13.43 5.91
CA SER A 38 3.81 -12.73 7.16
C SER A 38 2.56 -12.06 7.74
N SER A 39 2.45 -12.06 9.07
CA SER A 39 1.41 -11.32 9.81
C SER A 39 1.76 -9.83 10.03
N ASN A 40 2.97 -9.40 9.68
CA ASN A 40 3.42 -8.02 9.90
C ASN A 40 3.09 -7.14 8.70
N THR A 41 1.89 -6.55 8.72
CA THR A 41 1.46 -5.57 7.72
C THR A 41 1.90 -4.17 8.11
N LYS A 42 2.55 -3.47 7.17
CA LYS A 42 2.82 -2.04 7.27
C LYS A 42 1.67 -1.29 6.65
N LEU A 43 0.98 -0.49 7.46
CA LEU A 43 -0.24 0.22 7.09
C LEU A 43 -0.03 1.71 7.33
N ASP A 44 -0.50 2.52 6.40
CA ASP A 44 -0.77 3.92 6.60
C ASP A 44 -2.24 4.15 6.28
N SER A 45 -2.97 4.76 7.20
CA SER A 45 -4.41 4.95 7.11
C SER A 45 -4.82 6.24 7.81
N GLY A 46 -5.67 7.04 7.17
CA GLY A 46 -6.09 8.31 7.74
C GLY A 46 -6.84 9.17 6.75
N ALA A 47 -7.17 10.39 7.18
CA ALA A 47 -7.83 11.37 6.35
C ALA A 47 -6.78 12.11 5.49
N TYR A 48 -6.77 11.81 4.19
CA TYR A 48 -5.83 12.33 3.22
C TYR A 48 -6.57 13.00 2.05
N SER A 49 -5.96 14.03 1.47
CA SER A 49 -6.54 14.75 0.31
C SER A 49 -5.91 14.36 -1.02
N ARG A 50 -4.73 13.71 -1.01
CA ARG A 50 -3.96 13.43 -2.23
C ARG A 50 -3.41 12.01 -2.28
N TYR A 51 -2.80 11.54 -1.19
CA TYR A 51 -2.24 10.19 -1.14
C TYR A 51 -2.08 9.71 0.30
N ALA A 52 -2.13 8.38 0.47
CA ALA A 52 -1.68 7.67 1.67
C ALA A 52 -0.38 6.90 1.34
N GLY A 53 0.50 6.78 2.33
CA GLY A 53 1.86 6.25 2.21
C GLY A 53 2.92 7.36 2.14
N PRO A 54 4.18 7.03 1.80
CA PRO A 54 4.68 5.69 1.48
C PRO A 54 4.78 4.76 2.68
N VAL A 55 4.34 3.52 2.50
CA VAL A 55 4.62 2.40 3.42
C VAL A 55 5.69 1.50 2.84
N THR A 56 6.69 1.14 3.64
CA THR A 56 7.89 0.42 3.16
C THR A 56 8.13 -0.86 3.94
N VAL A 57 8.52 -1.91 3.22
CA VAL A 57 9.07 -3.15 3.77
C VAL A 57 10.42 -3.43 3.12
N THR A 58 11.39 -3.85 3.93
CA THR A 58 12.75 -4.21 3.50
C THR A 58 12.96 -5.72 3.64
N ARG A 59 14.12 -6.23 3.19
CA ARG A 59 14.46 -7.66 3.18
C ARG A 59 13.42 -8.48 2.41
N THR A 60 13.03 -7.97 1.24
CA THR A 60 11.98 -8.56 0.40
C THR A 60 12.49 -9.47 -0.72
N ASN A 61 13.81 -9.53 -0.95
CA ASN A 61 14.38 -10.46 -1.94
C ASN A 61 14.12 -11.91 -1.52
N GLY A 62 13.75 -12.78 -2.48
CA GLY A 62 13.34 -14.16 -2.24
C GLY A 62 11.92 -14.29 -1.67
N HIS A 63 11.20 -13.18 -1.52
CA HIS A 63 9.87 -13.13 -0.94
C HIS A 63 8.86 -12.46 -1.87
N CYS A 64 7.61 -12.90 -1.77
CA CYS A 64 6.52 -12.24 -2.47
C CYS A 64 5.85 -11.19 -1.58
N ILE A 65 5.29 -10.17 -2.19
CA ILE A 65 4.64 -9.05 -1.54
C ILE A 65 3.14 -9.10 -1.78
N ASP A 66 2.37 -8.87 -0.73
CA ASP A 66 0.94 -8.61 -0.79
C ASP A 66 0.72 -7.11 -0.59
N LEU A 67 -0.26 -6.55 -1.30
CA LEU A 67 -0.57 -5.12 -1.33
C LEU A 67 -2.07 -4.92 -1.22
N GLY A 68 -2.48 -4.02 -0.33
CA GLY A 68 -3.88 -3.64 -0.15
C GLY A 68 -4.03 -2.14 0.03
N GLY A 69 -5.25 -1.66 -0.15
CA GLY A 69 -5.58 -0.26 0.10
C GLY A 69 -6.87 0.16 -0.56
N GLY A 70 -7.40 1.29 -0.13
CA GLY A 70 -8.66 1.81 -0.59
C GLY A 70 -8.99 3.18 -0.01
N GLU A 71 -10.15 3.67 -0.41
CA GLU A 71 -10.68 4.98 -0.04
C GLU A 71 -12.09 4.78 0.55
N ASP A 72 -12.41 5.42 1.67
CA ASP A 72 -13.78 5.52 2.20
C ASP A 72 -14.29 6.95 2.05
N ILE A 73 -15.49 7.08 1.49
CA ILE A 73 -16.26 8.33 1.50
C ILE A 73 -17.68 8.05 1.92
N GLY A 74 -18.10 8.70 3.01
CA GLY A 74 -19.46 8.63 3.50
C GLY A 74 -19.90 7.20 3.85
N GLY A 75 -18.96 6.34 4.26
CA GLY A 75 -19.22 4.93 4.60
C GLY A 75 -19.23 3.97 3.41
N LEU A 76 -18.88 4.43 2.21
CA LEU A 76 -18.68 3.58 1.04
C LEU A 76 -17.19 3.29 0.85
N TRP A 77 -16.82 2.04 1.13
CA TRP A 77 -15.46 1.55 0.93
C TRP A 77 -15.18 1.15 -0.52
N ALA A 78 -14.14 1.73 -1.11
CA ALA A 78 -13.61 1.40 -2.43
C ALA A 78 -12.14 0.93 -2.31
N GLY A 79 -11.96 -0.33 -1.92
CA GLY A 79 -10.64 -0.94 -1.75
C GLY A 79 -10.34 -2.08 -2.71
N ARG A 80 -9.06 -2.41 -2.82
CA ARG A 80 -8.57 -3.60 -3.52
C ARG A 80 -7.38 -4.18 -2.77
N SER A 81 -7.33 -5.50 -2.72
CA SER A 81 -6.17 -6.25 -2.22
C SER A 81 -5.69 -7.23 -3.28
N VAL A 82 -4.39 -7.30 -3.48
CA VAL A 82 -3.71 -8.17 -4.44
C VAL A 82 -2.60 -8.93 -3.73
N LYS A 83 -2.59 -10.25 -3.92
CA LYS A 83 -1.59 -11.13 -3.32
C LYS A 83 -0.47 -11.40 -4.30
N ARG A 84 0.75 -11.59 -3.79
CA ARG A 84 1.97 -11.94 -4.53
C ARG A 84 2.18 -11.04 -5.75
N VAL A 85 1.94 -9.73 -5.58
CA VAL A 85 1.99 -8.72 -6.64
C VAL A 85 3.41 -8.48 -7.16
N HIS A 86 4.42 -8.75 -6.35
CA HIS A 86 5.82 -8.74 -6.73
C HIS A 86 6.55 -9.81 -5.95
N CYS A 87 7.41 -10.58 -6.61
CA CYS A 87 8.31 -11.54 -5.97
C CYS A 87 9.73 -11.18 -6.41
N GLY A 88 10.57 -10.82 -5.44
CA GLY A 88 11.99 -10.50 -5.65
C GLY A 88 12.86 -11.74 -5.62
#